data_AF-A0A4W4FJG5-F1
#
_entry.id   AF-A0A4W4FJG5-F1
#
_cell.length_a   1.000
_cell.length_b   1.000
_cell.length_c   1.000
_cell.angle_alpha   90.00
_cell.angle_beta   90.00
_cell.angle_gamma   90.00
#
_symmetry.space_group_name_H-M   'P 1'
#
loop_
_entity.id
_entity.type
_entity.pdbx_description
1 polymer ?
#
loop_
_entity_poly.entity_id
_entity_poly.type
_entity_poly.pdbx_seq_one_letter_code
_entity_poly.pdbx_strand_id
1 'polypeptide(L)'
;MYLYKMSALSQLELNGCRKLLKLLPADDLLTLKDTVTNRMIAVESSREAIEAIITYSQNSEELLKRKKVHRDIIFKYLTIEGVVVPPNSEKQQLVKRTLELWSSGNAVYQPLTKKLVFCPNLAHPGMQCFSTPHGLVLVAVAGTIHRDTTCLGIFEQVFGLIRAPMDGNSWKIKSLHLKIKGQISREKLPEVTYDVNEMLQLLM
;
A
#
# COMPACT_ATOMS: atom_id res chain seq x y z
N MET A 1 -17.95 -14.15 41.12
CA MET A 1 -16.60 -13.67 40.80
C MET A 1 -16.34 -13.98 39.33
N TYR A 2 -16.75 -13.07 38.44
CA TYR A 2 -16.60 -13.28 37.00
C TYR A 2 -15.14 -13.05 36.63
N LEU A 3 -14.43 -14.12 36.25
CA LEU A 3 -13.10 -14.04 35.66
C LEU A 3 -13.24 -13.34 34.30
N TYR A 4 -13.07 -12.02 34.31
CA TYR A 4 -12.84 -11.23 33.10
C TYR A 4 -11.53 -11.72 32.50
N LYS A 5 -11.63 -12.70 31.59
CA LYS A 5 -10.48 -13.18 30.83
C LYS A 5 -10.12 -12.04 29.88
N MET A 6 -9.11 -11.25 30.27
CA MET A 6 -8.51 -10.25 29.40
C MET A 6 -7.94 -10.99 28.19
N SER A 7 -8.70 -11.04 27.10
CA SER A 7 -8.17 -11.45 25.80
C SER A 7 -7.08 -10.45 25.45
N ALA A 8 -5.83 -10.92 25.32
CA ALA A 8 -4.69 -10.09 24.98
C ALA A 8 -4.83 -9.42 23.60
N LEU A 9 -5.67 -10.00 22.74
CA LEU A 9 -6.01 -9.49 21.41
C LEU A 9 -7.13 -8.45 21.48
N SER A 10 -7.02 -7.40 20.67
CA SER A 10 -8.07 -6.40 20.48
C SER A 10 -9.33 -7.01 19.84
N GLN A 11 -10.48 -6.35 19.98
CA GLN A 11 -11.73 -6.82 19.36
C GLN A 11 -11.63 -7.00 17.84
N LEU A 12 -10.87 -6.13 17.15
CA LEU A 12 -10.64 -6.25 15.72
C LEU A 12 -9.82 -7.49 15.37
N GLU A 13 -8.75 -7.75 16.13
CA GLU A 13 -7.95 -8.97 15.98
C GLU A 13 -8.78 -10.22 16.27
N LEU A 14 -9.59 -10.24 17.32
CA LEU A 14 -10.46 -11.37 17.65
C LEU A 14 -11.45 -11.67 16.51
N ASN A 15 -12.09 -10.64 15.97
CA ASN A 15 -13.02 -10.78 14.86
C ASN A 15 -12.32 -11.21 13.57
N GLY A 16 -11.16 -10.62 13.27
CA GLY A 16 -10.32 -10.99 12.14
C GLY A 16 -9.84 -12.44 12.21
N CYS A 17 -9.30 -12.85 13.35
CA CYS A 17 -8.93 -14.24 13.64
C CYS A 17 -10.11 -15.19 13.44
N ARG A 18 -11.29 -14.88 13.98
CA ARG A 18 -12.48 -15.74 13.83
C ARG A 18 -12.87 -15.91 12.36
N LYS A 19 -12.84 -14.84 11.56
CA LYS A 19 -13.14 -14.91 10.12
C LYS A 19 -12.08 -15.71 9.36
N LEU A 20 -10.79 -15.47 9.64
CA LEU A 20 -9.69 -16.18 8.99
C LEU A 20 -9.71 -17.67 9.31
N LEU A 21 -9.96 -18.04 10.58
CA LEU A 21 -9.98 -19.43 11.01
C LEU A 21 -11.11 -20.25 10.37
N LYS A 22 -12.23 -19.61 10.01
CA LYS A 22 -13.32 -20.25 9.24
C LYS A 22 -12.93 -20.62 7.82
N LEU A 23 -11.84 -20.07 7.28
CA LEU A 23 -11.34 -20.41 5.96
C LEU A 23 -10.42 -21.64 5.97
N LEU A 24 -9.97 -22.10 7.14
CA LEU A 24 -9.15 -23.31 7.24
C LEU A 24 -10.00 -24.57 7.08
N PRO A 25 -9.45 -25.62 6.45
CA PRO A 25 -10.02 -26.97 6.51
C PRO A 25 -10.12 -27.48 7.96
N ALA A 26 -11.09 -28.35 8.23
CA ALA A 26 -11.35 -28.87 9.58
C ALA A 26 -10.12 -29.56 10.21
N ASP A 27 -9.41 -30.41 9.45
CA ASP A 27 -8.24 -31.13 9.94
C ASP A 27 -7.08 -30.20 10.32
N ASP A 28 -6.86 -29.16 9.50
CA ASP A 28 -5.84 -28.15 9.76
C ASP A 28 -6.19 -27.28 10.97
N LEU A 29 -7.48 -26.95 11.13
CA LEU A 29 -7.99 -26.21 12.27
C LEU A 29 -7.83 -26.99 13.58
N LEU A 30 -8.13 -28.30 13.58
CA LEU A 30 -7.96 -29.16 14.76
C LEU A 30 -6.47 -29.29 15.12
N THR A 31 -5.61 -29.52 14.12
CA THR A 31 -4.15 -29.56 14.33
C THR A 31 -3.60 -28.24 14.88
N LEU A 32 -4.11 -27.11 14.35
CA LEU A 32 -3.75 -25.78 14.82
C LEU A 32 -4.19 -25.58 16.28
N LYS A 33 -5.43 -25.97 16.61
CA LYS A 33 -5.95 -25.91 17.98
C LYS A 33 -5.11 -26.72 18.95
N ASP A 34 -4.67 -27.93 18.61
CA ASP A 34 -3.81 -28.74 19.49
C ASP A 34 -2.49 -28.04 19.79
N THR A 35 -1.91 -27.39 18.78
CA THR A 35 -0.65 -26.65 18.91
C THR A 35 -0.83 -25.38 19.75
N VAL A 36 -1.95 -24.67 19.59
CA VAL A 36 -2.23 -23.41 20.32
C VAL A 36 -2.64 -23.68 21.77
N THR A 37 -3.39 -24.77 22.01
CA THR A 37 -3.91 -25.13 23.33
C THR A 37 -3.00 -26.08 24.11
N ASN A 38 -1.86 -26.47 23.53
CA ASN A 38 -0.98 -27.51 24.08
C ASN A 38 -1.74 -28.80 24.44
N ARG A 39 -2.70 -29.18 23.60
CA ARG A 39 -3.62 -30.33 23.78
C ARG A 39 -4.43 -30.34 25.09
N MET A 40 -4.57 -29.21 25.78
CA MET A 40 -5.28 -29.15 27.07
C MET A 40 -6.81 -29.24 26.94
N ILE A 41 -7.36 -29.14 25.73
CA ILE A 41 -8.81 -29.16 25.51
C ILE A 41 -9.12 -30.29 24.54
N ALA A 42 -10.07 -31.17 24.84
CA ALA A 42 -10.61 -32.11 23.87
C ALA A 42 -11.75 -31.41 23.13
N VAL A 43 -11.55 -31.11 21.85
CA VAL A 43 -12.55 -30.43 21.02
C VAL A 43 -12.61 -31.13 19.68
N GLU A 44 -13.81 -31.50 19.26
CA GLU A 44 -14.07 -32.19 18.00
C GLU A 44 -14.79 -31.29 16.98
N SER A 45 -15.47 -30.24 17.45
CA SER A 45 -16.21 -29.34 16.55
C SER A 45 -15.37 -28.15 16.07
N SER A 46 -15.56 -27.76 14.81
CA SER A 46 -14.85 -26.61 14.22
C SER A 46 -15.12 -25.30 14.98
N ARG A 47 -16.35 -25.11 15.47
CA ARG A 47 -16.74 -23.90 16.20
C ARG A 47 -15.99 -23.79 17.53
N GLU A 48 -15.99 -24.84 18.32
CA GLU A 48 -15.28 -24.86 19.60
C GLU A 48 -13.77 -24.77 19.39
N ALA A 49 -13.23 -25.34 18.30
CA ALA A 49 -11.81 -25.27 17.99
C ALA A 49 -11.38 -23.82 17.72
N ILE A 50 -12.21 -23.05 16.99
CA ILE A 50 -11.98 -21.62 16.76
C ILE A 50 -11.98 -20.85 18.08
N GLU A 51 -12.99 -21.07 18.93
CA GLU A 51 -13.08 -20.37 20.21
C GLU A 51 -11.93 -20.74 21.15
N ALA A 52 -11.49 -22.00 21.15
CA ALA A 52 -10.31 -22.44 21.89
C ALA A 52 -9.03 -21.77 21.39
N ILE A 53 -8.81 -21.71 20.08
CA ILE A 53 -7.65 -21.01 19.50
C ILE A 53 -7.66 -19.54 19.90
N ILE A 54 -8.80 -18.85 19.74
CA ILE A 54 -8.94 -17.44 20.09
C ILE A 54 -8.67 -17.21 21.58
N THR A 55 -9.17 -18.10 22.43
CA THR A 55 -9.05 -17.99 23.89
C THR A 55 -7.63 -18.20 24.41
N TYR A 56 -6.83 -19.04 23.74
CA TYR A 56 -5.46 -19.37 24.15
C TYR A 56 -4.39 -18.64 23.32
N SER A 57 -4.78 -17.94 22.27
CA SER A 57 -3.88 -17.10 21.48
C SER A 57 -3.67 -15.75 22.18
N GLN A 58 -2.41 -15.44 22.50
CA GLN A 58 -2.02 -14.14 23.06
C GLN A 58 -1.42 -13.19 22.01
N ASN A 59 -0.98 -13.74 20.88
CA ASN A 59 -0.27 -13.00 19.83
C ASN A 59 -0.81 -13.42 18.45
N SER A 60 -1.44 -12.46 17.77
CA SER A 60 -2.01 -12.59 16.43
C SER A 60 -0.94 -12.90 15.37
N GLU A 61 0.25 -12.30 15.49
CA GLU A 61 1.37 -12.53 14.58
C GLU A 61 1.88 -13.97 14.65
N GLU A 62 2.09 -14.49 15.86
CA GLU A 62 2.52 -15.87 16.07
C GLU A 62 1.48 -16.87 15.54
N LEU A 63 0.19 -16.58 15.70
CA LEU A 63 -0.87 -17.41 15.16
C LEU A 63 -0.79 -17.49 13.64
N LEU A 64 -0.66 -16.35 12.96
CA LEU A 64 -0.57 -16.27 11.49
C LEU A 64 0.72 -16.91 10.94
N LYS A 65 1.80 -16.92 11.73
CA LYS A 65 3.08 -17.55 11.35
C LYS A 65 3.03 -19.08 11.43
N ARG A 66 2.11 -19.70 12.17
CA ARG A 66 2.02 -21.17 12.32
C ARG A 66 1.87 -21.89 10.98
N LYS A 67 2.41 -23.11 10.90
CA LYS A 67 2.53 -23.89 9.66
C LYS A 67 1.19 -24.16 8.97
N LYS A 68 0.13 -24.35 9.75
CA LYS A 68 -1.24 -24.62 9.26
C LYS A 68 -1.97 -23.39 8.71
N VAL A 69 -1.50 -22.19 9.05
CA VAL A 69 -2.03 -20.96 8.44
C VAL A 69 -1.24 -20.69 7.16
N HIS A 70 -1.72 -21.23 6.04
CA HIS A 70 -1.03 -21.14 4.75
C HIS A 70 -1.17 -19.75 4.11
N ARG A 71 -0.21 -19.42 3.22
CA ARG A 71 -0.19 -18.15 2.47
C ARG A 71 -1.53 -17.88 1.77
N ASP A 72 -2.09 -18.89 1.12
CA ASP A 72 -3.31 -18.76 0.33
C ASP A 72 -4.55 -18.50 1.20
N ILE A 73 -4.56 -19.01 2.43
CA ILE A 73 -5.63 -18.72 3.41
C ILE A 73 -5.58 -17.25 3.82
N ILE A 74 -4.39 -16.72 4.12
CA ILE A 74 -4.23 -15.30 4.48
C ILE A 74 -4.56 -14.41 3.28
N PHE A 75 -4.11 -14.79 2.07
CA PHE A 75 -4.42 -14.08 0.84
C PHE A 75 -5.93 -14.03 0.57
N LYS A 76 -6.60 -15.18 0.70
CA LYS A 76 -8.06 -15.30 0.55
C LYS A 76 -8.80 -14.45 1.57
N TYR A 77 -8.37 -14.48 2.83
CA TYR A 77 -8.93 -13.63 3.89
C TYR A 77 -8.82 -12.14 3.55
N LEU A 78 -7.62 -11.67 3.19
CA LEU A 78 -7.40 -10.27 2.83
C LEU A 78 -8.25 -9.85 1.61
N THR A 79 -8.41 -10.74 0.63
CA THR A 79 -9.28 -10.51 -0.53
C THR A 79 -10.74 -10.35 -0.12
N ILE A 80 -11.24 -11.21 0.77
CA ILE A 80 -12.62 -11.13 1.30
C ILE A 80 -12.85 -9.84 2.09
N GLU A 81 -11.85 -9.37 2.83
CA GLU A 81 -11.91 -8.09 3.57
C GLU A 81 -11.67 -6.87 2.66
N GLY A 82 -11.57 -7.04 1.34
CA GLY A 82 -11.41 -5.94 0.37
C GLY A 82 -10.00 -5.36 0.31
N VAL A 83 -8.99 -6.04 0.86
CA VAL A 83 -7.59 -5.64 0.80
C VAL A 83 -6.94 -6.25 -0.43
N VAL A 84 -6.52 -5.42 -1.39
CA VAL A 84 -5.76 -5.93 -2.53
C VAL A 84 -4.30 -6.06 -2.20
N VAL A 85 -3.82 -7.26 -2.49
CA VAL A 85 -2.46 -7.71 -2.32
C VAL A 85 -1.99 -8.35 -3.63
N PRO A 86 -0.73 -8.13 -4.06
CA PRO A 86 -0.16 -8.82 -5.21
C PRO A 86 -0.30 -10.35 -5.09
N PRO A 87 -0.63 -11.08 -6.17
CA PRO A 87 -0.80 -12.53 -6.12
C PRO A 87 0.49 -13.27 -5.77
N ASN A 88 1.64 -12.66 -6.08
CA ASN A 88 2.98 -13.17 -5.75
C ASN A 88 3.48 -12.76 -4.35
N SER A 89 2.65 -12.11 -3.52
CA SER A 89 3.06 -11.72 -2.17
C SER A 89 3.41 -12.91 -1.29
N GLU A 90 4.53 -12.77 -0.58
CA GLU A 90 5.05 -13.77 0.34
C GLU A 90 4.24 -13.82 1.64
N LYS A 91 4.27 -14.96 2.35
CA LYS A 91 3.53 -15.15 3.61
C LYS A 91 3.83 -14.05 4.62
N GLN A 92 5.09 -13.64 4.78
CA GLN A 92 5.47 -12.60 5.73
C GLN A 92 4.82 -11.23 5.41
N GLN A 93 4.71 -10.88 4.13
CA GLN A 93 4.05 -9.64 3.70
C GLN A 93 2.56 -9.69 3.98
N LEU A 94 1.91 -10.84 3.74
CA LEU A 94 0.49 -11.04 4.03
C LEU A 94 0.20 -11.00 5.53
N VAL A 95 1.07 -11.58 6.36
CA VAL A 95 0.98 -11.50 7.83
C VAL A 95 1.03 -10.05 8.28
N LYS A 96 2.04 -9.30 7.82
CA LYS A 96 2.18 -7.87 8.16
C LYS A 96 0.93 -7.08 7.77
N ARG A 97 0.42 -7.29 6.55
CA ARG A 97 -0.78 -6.58 6.07
C ARG A 97 -2.03 -6.92 6.88
N THR A 98 -2.14 -8.16 7.34
CA THR A 98 -3.24 -8.61 8.21
C THR A 98 -3.21 -7.92 9.57
N LEU A 99 -2.03 -7.79 10.18
CA LEU A 99 -1.87 -7.08 11.46
C LEU A 99 -2.17 -5.58 11.33
N GLU A 100 -1.76 -4.96 10.23
CA GLU A 100 -2.09 -3.57 9.92
C GLU A 100 -3.61 -3.37 9.79
N LEU A 101 -4.30 -4.28 9.09
CA LEU A 101 -5.76 -4.25 8.97
C LEU A 101 -6.43 -4.34 10.35
N TRP A 102 -5.96 -5.23 11.21
CA TRP A 102 -6.52 -5.41 12.56
C TRP A 102 -6.18 -4.25 13.51
N SER A 103 -5.09 -3.54 13.27
CA SER A 103 -4.69 -2.37 14.06
C SER A 103 -5.37 -1.07 13.65
N SER A 104 -5.72 -0.91 12.37
CA SER A 104 -6.10 0.40 11.80
C SER A 104 -7.61 0.67 11.76
N GLY A 105 -8.48 -0.31 12.03
CA GLY A 105 -9.94 -0.15 12.08
C GLY A 105 -10.62 0.30 10.77
N ASN A 106 -9.83 0.72 9.78
CA ASN A 106 -10.26 1.22 8.49
C ASN A 106 -9.71 0.27 7.42
N ALA A 107 -10.63 -0.48 6.81
CA ALA A 107 -10.39 -1.22 5.57
C ALA A 107 -10.23 -0.24 4.41
N VAL A 108 -9.13 0.51 4.41
CA VAL A 108 -8.74 1.34 3.27
C VAL A 108 -7.33 0.93 2.87
N TYR A 109 -7.26 0.33 1.70
CA TYR A 109 -6.07 0.17 0.87
C TYR A 109 -4.88 1.05 1.25
N GLN A 110 -3.77 0.40 1.58
CA GLN A 110 -2.43 0.93 1.31
C GLN A 110 -1.62 -0.27 0.80
N PRO A 111 -1.29 -0.31 -0.50
CA PRO A 111 -0.29 -1.23 -0.97
C PRO A 111 0.98 -1.00 -0.14
N LEU A 112 1.71 -2.06 0.22
CA LEU A 112 3.03 -1.99 0.87
C LEU A 112 4.10 -1.24 0.05
N THR A 113 3.73 -0.60 -1.06
CA THR A 113 4.58 0.36 -1.75
C THR A 113 4.59 1.64 -0.93
N LYS A 114 5.73 1.91 -0.30
CA LYS A 114 6.06 3.24 0.26
C LYS A 114 5.79 4.29 -0.82
N LYS A 115 4.62 4.96 -0.77
CA LYS A 115 4.15 5.87 -1.81
C LYS A 115 5.15 7.01 -1.95
N LEU A 116 5.66 7.20 -3.16
CA LEU A 116 6.37 8.42 -3.51
C LEU A 116 5.32 9.47 -3.87
N VAL A 117 5.42 10.62 -3.23
CA VAL A 117 4.58 11.79 -3.48
C VAL A 117 5.42 12.82 -4.22
N PHE A 118 4.96 13.23 -5.39
CA PHE A 118 5.57 14.31 -6.17
C PHE A 118 4.84 15.61 -5.83
N CYS A 119 5.57 16.57 -5.28
CA CYS A 119 5.05 17.88 -4.87
C CYS A 119 5.56 18.94 -5.85
N PRO A 120 4.78 19.32 -6.87
CA PRO A 120 5.21 20.31 -7.86
C PRO A 120 5.28 21.72 -7.24
N ASN A 121 6.27 22.51 -7.64
CA ASN A 121 6.30 23.94 -7.39
C ASN A 121 5.53 24.66 -8.51
N LEU A 122 4.28 25.03 -8.26
CA LEU A 122 3.42 25.67 -9.26
C LEU A 122 3.65 27.18 -9.39
N ALA A 123 4.46 27.79 -8.53
CA ALA A 123 4.83 29.19 -8.62
C ALA A 123 5.98 29.37 -9.63
N HIS A 124 6.10 30.56 -10.22
CA HIS A 124 7.29 30.90 -11.01
C HIS A 124 8.52 31.00 -10.08
N PRO A 125 9.70 30.45 -10.44
CA PRO A 125 10.05 29.76 -11.70
C PRO A 125 9.98 28.22 -11.63
N GLY A 126 9.21 27.67 -10.69
CA GLY A 126 8.98 26.22 -10.53
C GLY A 126 8.13 25.58 -11.64
N MET A 127 7.42 26.36 -12.44
CA MET A 127 6.67 25.89 -13.60
C MET A 127 6.79 26.87 -14.76
N GLN A 128 6.89 26.34 -15.98
CA GLN A 128 6.93 27.11 -17.22
C GLN A 128 6.09 26.43 -18.30
N CYS A 129 5.54 27.22 -19.21
CA CYS A 129 4.69 26.72 -20.30
C CYS A 129 4.95 27.50 -21.59
N PHE A 130 5.03 26.79 -22.71
CA PHE A 130 5.26 27.36 -24.04
C PHE A 130 4.41 26.65 -25.09
N SER A 131 3.92 27.38 -26.09
CA SER A 131 3.17 26.80 -27.22
C SER A 131 3.96 26.99 -28.50
N THR A 132 4.13 25.93 -29.28
CA THR A 132 4.77 26.01 -30.59
C THR A 132 3.74 26.34 -31.68
N PRO A 133 4.15 26.97 -32.80
CA PRO A 133 3.26 27.23 -33.93
C PRO A 133 2.61 25.97 -34.52
N HIS A 134 3.25 24.81 -34.36
CA HIS A 134 2.77 23.52 -34.87
C HIS A 134 1.78 22.81 -33.93
N GLY A 135 1.32 23.48 -32.87
CA GLY A 135 0.28 22.98 -31.96
C GLY A 135 0.77 22.07 -30.84
N LEU A 136 2.08 21.95 -30.64
CA LEU A 136 2.65 21.30 -29.46
C LEU A 136 2.71 22.30 -28.30
N VAL A 137 2.22 21.91 -27.12
CA VAL A 137 2.31 22.69 -25.89
C VAL A 137 3.28 22.03 -24.94
N LEU A 138 4.32 22.75 -24.55
CA LEU A 138 5.32 22.36 -23.59
C LEU A 138 4.92 22.82 -22.19
N VAL A 139 4.94 21.91 -21.23
CA VAL A 139 4.75 22.23 -19.81
C VAL A 139 5.90 21.63 -19.03
N ALA A 140 6.73 22.47 -18.42
CA ALA A 140 7.81 22.05 -17.55
C ALA A 140 7.49 22.39 -16.09
N VAL A 141 7.78 21.47 -15.18
CA VAL A 141 7.57 21.65 -13.75
C VAL A 141 8.72 21.04 -12.95
N ALA A 142 9.21 21.77 -11.97
CA ALA A 142 10.14 21.28 -10.96
C ALA A 142 9.40 21.08 -9.64
N GLY A 143 9.85 20.11 -8.83
CA GLY A 143 9.21 19.83 -7.55
C GLY A 143 10.02 18.89 -6.69
N THR A 144 9.51 18.58 -5.49
CA THR A 144 10.15 17.65 -4.56
C THR A 144 9.51 16.27 -4.61
N ILE A 145 10.29 15.24 -4.28
CA ILE A 145 9.82 13.87 -4.12
C ILE A 145 9.86 13.54 -2.64
N HIS A 146 8.72 13.15 -2.08
CA HIS A 146 8.57 12.80 -0.67
C HIS A 146 8.19 11.34 -0.50
N ARG A 147 8.60 10.77 0.63
CA ARG A 147 8.06 9.54 1.18
C ARG A 147 7.69 9.81 2.63
N ASP A 148 6.42 9.62 2.96
CA ASP A 148 5.86 10.03 4.24
C ASP A 148 6.19 11.52 4.49
N THR A 149 6.91 11.84 5.55
CA THR A 149 7.35 13.21 5.89
C THR A 149 8.77 13.55 5.39
N THR A 150 9.45 12.60 4.74
CA THR A 150 10.86 12.75 4.33
C THR A 150 10.95 13.18 2.86
N CYS A 151 11.57 14.33 2.61
CA CYS A 151 11.98 14.72 1.27
C CYS A 151 13.18 13.88 0.82
N LEU A 152 13.05 13.18 -0.31
CA LEU A 152 14.06 12.29 -0.87
C LEU A 152 14.89 12.95 -1.98
N GLY A 153 14.37 14.01 -2.59
CA GLY A 153 15.01 14.66 -3.73
C GLY A 153 14.07 15.59 -4.48
N ILE A 154 14.48 15.94 -5.69
CA ILE A 154 13.73 16.82 -6.61
C ILE A 154 13.58 16.13 -7.95
N PHE A 155 12.58 16.59 -8.66
CA PHE A 155 12.35 16.24 -10.04
C PHE A 155 12.18 17.49 -10.89
N GLU A 156 12.51 17.34 -12.18
CA GLU A 156 12.07 18.22 -13.25
C GLU A 156 11.34 17.35 -14.27
N GLN A 157 10.14 17.74 -14.66
CA GLN A 157 9.30 17.00 -15.59
C GLN A 157 8.84 17.92 -16.72
N VAL A 158 9.04 17.47 -17.96
CA VAL A 158 8.63 18.21 -19.16
C VAL A 158 7.62 17.37 -19.93
N PHE A 159 6.44 17.93 -20.17
CA PHE A 159 5.35 17.34 -20.94
C PHE A 159 5.24 18.02 -22.30
N GLY A 160 5.19 17.21 -23.36
CA GLY A 160 4.72 17.64 -24.67
C GLY A 160 3.26 17.26 -24.82
N LEU A 161 2.38 18.26 -24.88
CA LEU A 161 0.94 18.10 -25.00
C LEU A 161 0.46 18.45 -26.41
N ILE A 162 -0.52 17.70 -26.91
CA ILE A 162 -1.25 18.03 -28.13
C ILE A 162 -2.75 18.08 -27.82
N ARG A 163 -3.45 19.05 -28.39
CA ARG A 163 -4.91 19.18 -28.20
C ARG A 163 -5.62 18.05 -28.95
N ALA A 164 -6.62 17.45 -28.32
CA ALA A 164 -7.49 16.49 -28.98
C ALA A 164 -8.38 17.21 -30.01
N PRO A 165 -8.59 16.65 -31.22
CA PRO A 165 -9.37 17.34 -32.25
C PRO A 165 -10.86 17.52 -31.94
N MET A 166 -11.44 16.62 -31.13
CA MET A 166 -12.89 16.49 -30.97
C MET A 166 -13.45 17.10 -29.69
N ASP A 167 -12.60 17.53 -28.75
CA ASP A 167 -13.01 18.10 -27.46
C ASP A 167 -12.12 19.30 -27.12
N GLY A 168 -12.77 20.45 -26.93
CA GLY A 168 -12.13 21.77 -26.93
C GLY A 168 -11.08 21.96 -25.85
N ASN A 169 -11.12 21.22 -24.74
CA ASN A 169 -10.12 21.31 -23.67
C ASN A 169 -9.53 19.95 -23.26
N SER A 170 -9.52 18.99 -24.19
CA SER A 170 -8.86 17.71 -23.97
C SER A 170 -7.45 17.73 -24.55
N TRP A 171 -6.48 17.30 -23.75
CA TRP A 171 -5.06 17.30 -24.10
C TRP A 171 -4.49 15.89 -23.95
N LYS A 172 -3.67 15.47 -24.90
CA LYS A 172 -2.94 14.20 -24.86
C LYS A 172 -1.46 14.46 -24.62
N ILE A 173 -0.85 13.66 -23.74
CA ILE A 173 0.60 13.64 -23.58
C ILE A 173 1.18 12.91 -24.79
N LYS A 174 1.88 13.65 -25.67
CA LYS A 174 2.62 13.12 -26.81
C LYS A 174 4.00 12.62 -26.37
N SER A 175 4.65 13.35 -25.48
CA SER A 175 5.99 13.02 -24.98
C SER A 175 6.17 13.48 -23.53
N LEU A 176 7.06 12.80 -22.81
CA LEU A 176 7.33 13.03 -21.40
C LEU A 176 8.83 12.84 -21.14
N HIS A 177 9.46 13.85 -20.56
CA HIS A 177 10.78 13.75 -19.97
C HIS A 177 10.69 13.90 -18.46
N LEU A 178 11.36 13.03 -17.70
CA LEU A 178 11.44 13.10 -16.24
C LEU A 178 12.90 12.95 -15.80
N LYS A 179 13.39 13.93 -15.07
CA LYS A 179 14.71 13.94 -14.45
C LYS A 179 14.56 13.97 -12.95
N ILE A 180 15.25 13.06 -12.26
CA ILE A 180 15.22 12.94 -10.80
C ILE A 180 16.63 13.11 -10.26
N LYS A 181 16.77 13.91 -9.20
CA LYS A 181 18.02 14.06 -8.45
C LYS A 181 17.78 13.72 -6.99
N GLY A 182 18.53 12.75 -6.46
CA GLY A 182 18.52 12.42 -5.03
C GLY A 182 19.44 13.36 -4.24
N GLN A 183 19.02 13.71 -3.02
CA GLN A 183 19.80 14.49 -2.04
C GLN A 183 20.09 15.95 -2.43
N ILE A 184 19.56 16.90 -1.65
CA ILE A 184 19.62 18.35 -1.94
C ILE A 184 19.76 19.12 -0.63
N SER A 185 20.43 20.27 -0.68
CA SER A 185 20.23 21.35 0.29
C SER A 185 18.77 21.78 0.31
N ARG A 186 18.16 21.83 1.50
CA ARG A 186 16.74 22.20 1.71
C ARG A 186 16.45 23.69 1.54
N GLU A 187 17.46 24.50 1.20
CA GLU A 187 17.39 25.95 1.34
C GLU A 187 16.75 26.67 0.16
N LYS A 188 16.59 26.02 -1.01
CA LYS A 188 15.99 26.63 -2.20
C LYS A 188 14.81 25.79 -2.73
N LEU A 189 13.72 26.47 -3.11
CA LEU A 189 12.60 25.84 -3.80
C LEU A 189 13.05 25.29 -5.16
N PRO A 190 12.50 24.16 -5.64
CA PRO A 190 12.84 23.62 -6.95
C PRO A 190 12.38 24.55 -8.06
N GLU A 191 13.25 24.78 -9.05
CA GLU A 191 13.01 25.66 -10.20
C GLU A 191 13.29 24.88 -11.48
N VAL A 192 12.57 25.20 -12.55
CA VAL A 192 12.83 24.63 -13.87
C VAL A 192 14.15 25.20 -14.40
N THR A 193 15.09 24.33 -14.72
CA THR A 193 16.43 24.71 -15.21
C THR A 193 16.56 24.69 -16.73
N TYR A 194 15.56 24.12 -17.43
CA TYR A 194 15.56 24.02 -18.88
C TYR A 194 15.09 25.31 -19.54
N ASP A 195 15.69 25.66 -20.68
CA ASP A 195 15.11 26.64 -21.60
C ASP A 195 14.19 25.98 -22.66
N VAL A 196 13.52 26.79 -23.47
CA VAL A 196 12.57 26.32 -24.49
C VAL A 196 13.23 25.40 -25.53
N ASN A 197 14.46 25.69 -25.95
CA ASN A 197 15.16 24.90 -26.96
C ASN A 197 15.59 23.55 -26.39
N GLU A 198 16.09 23.53 -25.16
CA GLU A 198 16.40 22.30 -24.43
C GLU A 198 15.13 21.45 -24.24
N MET A 199 14.02 22.07 -23.83
CA MET A 199 12.73 21.37 -23.70
C MET A 199 12.27 20.75 -25.03
N LEU A 200 12.44 21.44 -26.15
CA LEU A 200 12.12 20.90 -27.47
C LEU A 200 13.02 19.71 -27.81
N GLN A 201 14.33 19.82 -27.59
CA GLN A 201 15.28 18.74 -27.84
C GLN A 201 15.02 17.49 -26.99
N LEU A 202 14.53 17.64 -25.76
CA LEU A 202 14.17 16.52 -24.89
C LEU A 202 12.95 15.71 -25.38
N LEU A 203 12.14 16.30 -26.26
CA LEU A 203 10.82 15.79 -26.65
C LEU A 203 10.67 15.49 -28.15
N MET A 204 11.72 15.74 -28.94
CA MET A 204 11.85 15.31 -30.34
C MET A 204 12.47 13.90 -30.40
#